data_AF-A0A5C8F4J8-F1
#
_entry.id   AF-A0A5C8F4J8-F1
#
_cell.length_a   1.000
_cell.length_b   1.000
_cell.length_c   1.000
_cell.angle_alpha   90.00
_cell.angle_beta   90.00
_cell.angle_gamma   90.00
#
_symmetry.space_group_name_H-M   'P 1'
#
loop_
_entity.id
_entity.type
_entity.pdbx_description
1 polymer ?
#
loop_
_entity_poly.entity_id
_entity_poly.type
_entity_poly.pdbx_seq_one_letter_code
_entity_poly.pdbx_strand_id
1 'polypeptide(L)'
;MTNQIITNFITNHIENYIELTNIGLNSETLSNLTCSKSLECANKFVCLNLDTISNLLCNSWLDIFLKITSTIIPMLALAYTIYINYKLNKINRVIPFINSDFDRYINDLRLIYTELNIHYRKYTSNSDSDILFNKIKCDRVAIHQKIKMILISLEKIKQNANKSYNIYYKNMETVENCLEKINNCRNAYEYRDYFLDYLKYIINYCATIPISIYYEASGNKIEKESIDSIYKEIEKIQNELNEKIQSFYKN
;
A
#
# COMPACT_ATOMS: atom_id res chain seq x y z
N MET A 1 -17.55 -33.15 36.80
CA MET A 1 -17.23 -33.97 35.62
C MET A 1 -17.44 -33.22 34.31
N THR A 2 -18.56 -32.50 34.13
CA THR A 2 -18.91 -31.77 32.89
C THR A 2 -17.93 -30.65 32.51
N ASN A 3 -17.42 -29.87 33.49
CA ASN A 3 -16.41 -28.83 33.22
C ASN A 3 -15.07 -29.39 32.72
N GLN A 4 -14.68 -30.59 33.14
CA GLN A 4 -13.41 -31.20 32.72
C GLN A 4 -13.47 -31.72 31.28
N ILE A 5 -14.64 -32.23 30.86
CA ILE A 5 -14.88 -32.69 29.49
C ILE A 5 -14.92 -31.51 28.52
N ILE A 6 -15.58 -30.41 28.90
CA ILE A 6 -15.65 -29.18 28.09
C ILE A 6 -14.26 -28.56 27.94
N THR A 7 -13.49 -28.44 29.03
CA THR A 7 -12.13 -27.91 28.96
C THR A 7 -11.23 -28.80 28.10
N ASN A 8 -11.27 -30.14 28.27
CA ASN A 8 -10.46 -31.04 27.46
C ASN A 8 -10.85 -31.06 25.97
N PHE A 9 -12.15 -30.89 25.65
CA PHE A 9 -12.62 -30.81 24.27
C PHE A 9 -12.17 -29.50 23.61
N ILE A 10 -12.28 -28.38 24.32
CA ILE A 10 -11.82 -27.06 23.85
C ILE A 10 -10.30 -27.07 23.64
N THR A 11 -9.53 -27.58 24.61
CA THR A 11 -8.06 -27.62 24.50
C THR A 11 -7.60 -28.53 23.34
N ASN A 12 -8.14 -29.76 23.23
CA ASN A 12 -7.72 -30.68 22.16
C ASN A 12 -8.16 -30.25 20.75
N HIS A 13 -9.30 -29.58 20.59
CA HIS A 13 -9.74 -29.13 19.26
C HIS A 13 -9.06 -27.82 18.83
N ILE A 14 -8.75 -26.93 19.76
CA ILE A 14 -8.04 -25.68 19.47
C ILE A 14 -6.56 -25.97 19.19
N GLU A 15 -5.89 -26.84 19.95
CA GLU A 15 -4.49 -27.18 19.73
C GLU A 15 -4.26 -27.86 18.36
N ASN A 16 -5.15 -28.77 17.94
CA ASN A 16 -5.10 -29.38 16.61
C ASN A 16 -5.32 -28.36 15.46
N TYR A 17 -6.10 -27.29 15.69
CA TYR A 17 -6.30 -26.23 14.69
C TYR A 17 -5.10 -25.27 14.63
N ILE A 18 -4.43 -25.03 15.76
CA ILE A 18 -3.22 -24.21 15.84
C ILE A 18 -2.03 -24.94 15.20
N GLU A 19 -1.90 -26.25 15.36
CA GLU A 19 -0.86 -27.04 14.68
C GLU A 19 -0.98 -26.98 13.14
N LEU A 20 -2.20 -26.94 12.60
CA LEU A 20 -2.42 -26.76 11.15
C LEU A 20 -2.04 -25.35 10.66
N THR A 21 -2.04 -24.34 11.52
CA THR A 21 -1.64 -22.96 11.16
C THR A 21 -0.13 -22.71 11.22
N ASN A 22 0.67 -23.65 11.76
CA ASN A 22 2.14 -23.54 11.84
C ASN A 22 2.89 -24.24 10.70
N ILE A 23 2.21 -24.98 9.83
CA ILE A 23 2.82 -25.55 8.63
C ILE A 23 2.61 -24.55 7.50
N GLY A 24 3.70 -23.95 7.03
CA GLY A 24 3.72 -23.08 5.85
C GLY A 24 3.24 -23.84 4.61
N LEU A 25 1.92 -23.89 4.42
CA LEU A 25 1.30 -24.51 3.27
C LEU A 25 1.21 -23.48 2.14
N ASN A 26 1.83 -23.81 1.02
CA ASN A 26 1.76 -22.98 -0.18
C ASN A 26 0.30 -22.82 -0.65
N SER A 27 0.03 -21.77 -1.42
CA SER A 27 -1.33 -21.36 -1.82
C SER A 27 -2.09 -22.42 -2.58
N GLU A 28 -1.40 -23.34 -3.25
CA GLU A 28 -1.98 -24.42 -4.05
C GLU A 28 -2.47 -25.57 -3.15
N THR A 29 -1.68 -25.94 -2.13
CA THR A 29 -2.10 -26.91 -1.11
C THR A 29 -3.26 -26.35 -0.28
N LEU A 30 -3.24 -25.05 0.03
CA LEU A 30 -4.34 -24.38 0.74
C LEU A 30 -5.61 -24.35 -0.12
N SER A 31 -5.52 -24.01 -1.41
CA SER A 31 -6.65 -24.03 -2.36
C SER A 31 -7.29 -25.41 -2.46
N ASN A 32 -6.48 -26.47 -2.60
CA ASN A 32 -6.96 -27.84 -2.74
C ASN A 32 -7.58 -28.40 -1.44
N LEU A 33 -7.02 -28.05 -0.28
CA LEU A 33 -7.62 -28.35 1.03
C LEU A 33 -8.91 -27.59 1.28
N THR A 34 -8.98 -26.32 0.85
CA THR A 34 -10.18 -25.49 1.02
C THR A 34 -11.30 -25.98 0.11
N CYS A 35 -11.01 -26.36 -1.13
CA CYS A 35 -12.02 -26.84 -2.09
C CYS A 35 -12.55 -28.22 -1.72
N SER A 36 -11.69 -29.17 -1.33
CA SER A 36 -12.14 -30.52 -0.93
C SER A 36 -12.87 -30.54 0.40
N LYS A 37 -12.35 -29.85 1.44
CA LYS A 37 -13.01 -29.79 2.74
C LYS A 37 -14.24 -28.90 2.74
N SER A 38 -14.30 -27.83 1.93
CA SER A 38 -15.53 -27.02 1.82
C SER A 38 -16.66 -27.79 1.14
N LEU A 39 -16.37 -28.60 0.12
CA LEU A 39 -17.37 -29.44 -0.54
C LEU A 39 -17.84 -30.59 0.36
N GLU A 40 -16.93 -31.20 1.12
CA GLU A 40 -17.24 -32.24 2.09
C GLU A 40 -18.03 -31.68 3.29
N CYS A 41 -17.69 -30.48 3.76
CA CYS A 41 -18.46 -29.73 4.74
C CYS A 41 -19.84 -29.33 4.21
N ALA A 42 -19.95 -28.87 2.96
CA ALA A 42 -21.24 -28.51 2.33
C ALA A 42 -22.16 -29.71 2.16
N ASN A 43 -21.64 -30.88 1.78
CA ASN A 43 -22.42 -32.12 1.70
C ASN A 43 -22.87 -32.61 3.09
N LYS A 44 -22.00 -32.51 4.11
CA LYS A 44 -22.42 -32.73 5.51
C LYS A 44 -23.44 -31.70 5.99
N PHE A 45 -23.38 -30.47 5.50
CA PHE A 45 -24.27 -29.36 5.86
C PHE A 45 -25.68 -29.54 5.30
N VAL A 46 -25.84 -30.06 4.08
CA VAL A 46 -27.15 -30.40 3.51
C VAL A 46 -27.84 -31.50 4.33
N CYS A 47 -27.09 -32.52 4.75
CA CYS A 47 -27.61 -33.57 5.62
C CYS A 47 -27.92 -33.07 7.04
N LEU A 48 -27.06 -32.22 7.62
CA LEU A 48 -27.29 -31.62 8.93
C LEU A 48 -28.49 -30.67 8.95
N ASN A 49 -28.72 -29.87 7.90
CA ASN A 49 -29.83 -28.91 7.89
C ASN A 49 -31.20 -29.60 7.93
N LEU A 50 -31.40 -30.72 7.22
CA LEU A 50 -32.68 -31.44 7.22
C LEU A 50 -32.96 -32.11 8.58
N ASP A 51 -31.96 -32.77 9.16
CA ASP A 51 -32.10 -33.43 10.47
C ASP A 51 -32.20 -32.42 11.63
N THR A 52 -31.55 -31.26 11.49
CA THR A 52 -31.57 -30.20 12.52
C THR A 52 -32.89 -29.43 12.49
N ILE A 53 -33.46 -29.17 11.30
CA ILE A 53 -34.81 -28.57 11.17
C ILE A 53 -35.88 -29.52 11.73
N SER A 54 -35.77 -30.83 11.45
CA SER A 54 -36.65 -31.86 12.02
C SER A 54 -36.60 -31.90 13.56
N ASN A 55 -35.40 -31.83 14.14
CA ASN A 55 -35.22 -31.88 15.59
C ASN A 55 -35.50 -30.55 16.33
N LEU A 56 -35.46 -29.41 15.64
CA LEU A 56 -35.82 -28.10 16.19
C LEU A 56 -37.31 -28.00 16.54
N LEU A 57 -38.16 -28.81 15.87
CA LEU A 57 -39.60 -28.87 16.13
C LEU A 57 -39.96 -29.64 17.43
N CYS A 58 -39.00 -30.33 18.07
CA CYS A 58 -39.27 -31.28 19.16
C CYS A 58 -38.61 -30.99 20.54
N ASN A 59 -37.81 -29.93 20.72
CA ASN A 59 -36.89 -29.83 21.88
C ASN A 59 -37.09 -28.62 22.81
N SER A 60 -36.64 -28.76 24.07
CA SER A 60 -36.67 -27.73 25.12
C SER A 60 -35.76 -26.53 24.79
N TRP A 61 -36.02 -25.37 25.40
CA TRP A 61 -35.24 -24.12 25.21
C TRP A 61 -33.72 -24.30 25.44
N LEU A 62 -33.33 -25.20 26.34
CA LEU A 62 -31.93 -25.49 26.68
C LEU A 62 -31.20 -26.26 25.57
N ASP A 63 -31.88 -27.19 24.91
CA ASP A 63 -31.34 -27.96 23.79
C ASP A 63 -31.19 -27.10 22.53
N ILE A 64 -32.12 -26.16 22.33
CA ILE A 64 -32.02 -25.15 21.27
C ILE A 64 -30.80 -24.25 21.52
N PHE A 65 -30.59 -23.80 22.76
CA PHE A 65 -29.43 -22.98 23.12
C PHE A 65 -28.10 -23.74 22.96
N LEU A 66 -28.03 -25.01 23.37
CA LEU A 66 -26.85 -25.86 23.19
C LEU A 66 -26.54 -26.13 21.71
N LYS A 67 -27.56 -26.36 20.87
CA LYS A 67 -27.39 -26.51 19.41
C LYS A 67 -26.95 -25.22 18.74
N ILE A 68 -27.53 -24.08 19.12
CA ILE A 68 -27.12 -22.76 18.62
C ILE A 68 -25.65 -22.49 18.99
N THR A 69 -25.26 -22.71 20.24
CA THR A 69 -23.88 -22.44 20.69
C THR A 69 -22.86 -23.39 20.06
N SER A 70 -23.18 -24.69 19.92
CA SER A 70 -22.29 -25.68 19.28
C SER A 70 -22.18 -25.53 17.75
N THR A 71 -23.13 -24.87 17.10
CA THR A 71 -23.19 -24.79 15.63
C THR A 71 -22.90 -23.39 15.10
N ILE A 72 -23.50 -22.35 15.70
CA ILE A 72 -23.37 -20.96 15.23
C ILE A 72 -22.02 -20.36 15.62
N ILE A 73 -21.52 -20.61 16.84
CA ILE A 73 -20.25 -20.02 17.30
C ILE A 73 -19.08 -20.49 16.42
N PRO A 74 -18.91 -21.79 16.10
CA PRO A 74 -17.85 -22.23 15.19
C PRO A 74 -18.00 -21.66 13.77
N MET A 75 -19.23 -21.50 13.26
CA MET A 75 -19.46 -20.87 11.95
C MET A 75 -19.00 -19.42 11.93
N LEU A 76 -19.34 -18.64 12.98
CA LEU A 76 -18.89 -17.26 13.11
C LEU A 76 -17.36 -17.18 13.22
N ALA A 77 -16.74 -18.07 13.98
CA ALA A 77 -15.27 -18.14 14.11
C ALA A 77 -14.59 -18.49 12.77
N LEU A 78 -15.14 -19.44 12.01
CA LEU A 78 -14.64 -19.81 10.69
C LEU A 78 -14.78 -18.65 9.70
N ALA A 79 -15.96 -18.03 9.64
CA ALA A 79 -16.22 -16.88 8.77
C ALA A 79 -15.27 -15.71 9.10
N TYR A 80 -15.05 -15.45 10.39
CA TYR A 80 -14.11 -14.44 10.84
C TYR A 80 -12.66 -14.78 10.45
N THR A 81 -12.23 -16.02 10.62
CA THR A 81 -10.89 -16.49 10.21
C THR A 81 -10.67 -16.34 8.71
N ILE A 82 -11.66 -16.73 7.89
CA ILE A 82 -11.62 -16.56 6.43
C ILE A 82 -11.48 -15.08 6.07
N TYR A 83 -12.27 -14.21 6.72
CA TYR A 83 -12.22 -12.77 6.50
C TYR A 83 -10.85 -12.17 6.85
N ILE A 84 -10.28 -12.54 8.01
CA ILE A 84 -8.95 -12.08 8.44
C ILE A 84 -7.86 -12.58 7.48
N ASN A 85 -7.90 -13.85 7.08
CA ASN A 85 -6.94 -14.42 6.13
C ASN A 85 -7.01 -13.74 4.76
N TYR A 86 -8.22 -13.44 4.27
CA TYR A 86 -8.41 -12.69 3.03
C TYR A 86 -7.76 -11.29 3.11
N LYS A 87 -8.00 -10.57 4.21
CA LYS A 87 -7.41 -9.25 4.47
C LYS A 87 -5.89 -9.31 4.54
N LEU A 88 -5.33 -10.27 5.28
CA LEU A 88 -3.89 -10.47 5.41
C LEU A 88 -3.23 -10.81 4.08
N ASN A 89 -3.86 -11.66 3.26
CA ASN A 89 -3.35 -12.02 1.94
C ASN A 89 -3.26 -10.78 1.02
N LYS A 90 -4.27 -9.90 1.04
CA LYS A 90 -4.24 -8.66 0.27
C LYS A 90 -3.09 -7.74 0.71
N ILE A 91 -2.85 -7.62 2.02
CA ILE A 91 -1.74 -6.84 2.58
C ILE A 91 -0.38 -7.46 2.18
N ASN A 92 -0.23 -8.78 2.30
CA ASN A 92 1.01 -9.48 1.96
C ASN A 92 1.41 -9.34 0.48
N ARG A 93 0.45 -9.11 -0.42
CA ARG A 93 0.73 -8.83 -1.84
C ARG A 93 1.34 -7.45 -2.09
N VAL A 94 1.12 -6.48 -1.21
CA VAL A 94 1.60 -5.10 -1.40
C VAL A 94 2.83 -4.75 -0.57
N ILE A 95 3.02 -5.40 0.60
CA ILE A 95 4.16 -5.16 1.49
C ILE A 95 5.51 -5.23 0.77
N PRO A 96 5.80 -6.24 -0.07
CA PRO A 96 7.09 -6.31 -0.76
C PRO A 96 7.36 -5.06 -1.58
N PHE A 97 6.38 -4.57 -2.34
CA PHE A 97 6.53 -3.36 -3.16
C PHE A 97 6.73 -2.10 -2.33
N ILE A 98 6.03 -1.98 -1.20
CA ILE A 98 6.20 -0.86 -0.26
C ILE A 98 7.66 -0.83 0.22
N ASN A 99 8.13 -1.94 0.79
CA ASN A 99 9.43 -1.99 1.44
C ASN A 99 10.60 -1.99 0.45
N SER A 100 10.46 -2.65 -0.71
CA SER A 100 11.56 -2.81 -1.67
C SER A 100 11.68 -1.67 -2.67
N ASP A 101 10.55 -1.19 -3.18
CA ASP A 101 10.52 -0.26 -4.31
C ASP A 101 10.27 1.16 -3.78
N PHE A 102 9.09 1.40 -3.20
CA PHE A 102 8.69 2.76 -2.83
C PHE A 102 9.58 3.34 -1.74
N ASP A 103 9.75 2.64 -0.61
CA ASP A 103 10.57 3.14 0.49
C ASP A 103 12.01 3.39 0.06
N ARG A 104 12.58 2.49 -0.76
CA ARG A 104 13.93 2.66 -1.30
C ARG A 104 14.03 3.93 -2.14
N TYR A 105 13.17 4.11 -3.14
CA TYR A 105 13.25 5.26 -4.04
C TYR A 105 12.95 6.58 -3.34
N ILE A 106 12.01 6.58 -2.38
CA ILE A 106 11.69 7.76 -1.57
C ILE A 106 12.86 8.11 -0.65
N ASN A 107 13.53 7.13 -0.05
CA ASN A 107 14.71 7.38 0.77
C ASN A 107 15.89 7.89 -0.06
N ASP A 108 16.11 7.34 -1.26
CA ASP A 108 17.11 7.87 -2.20
C ASP A 108 16.84 9.34 -2.52
N LEU A 109 15.58 9.71 -2.79
CA LEU A 109 15.18 11.11 -3.03
C LEU A 109 15.43 12.00 -1.80
N ARG A 110 15.14 11.50 -0.59
CA ARG A 110 15.40 12.23 0.67
C ARG A 110 16.89 12.48 0.90
N LEU A 111 17.74 11.50 0.56
CA LEU A 111 19.20 11.65 0.64
C LEU A 111 19.68 12.74 -0.32
N ILE A 112 19.25 12.67 -1.58
CA ILE A 112 19.57 13.69 -2.59
C ILE A 112 19.11 15.07 -2.12
N TYR A 113 17.87 15.20 -1.64
CA TYR A 113 17.34 16.46 -1.11
C TYR A 113 18.17 17.02 0.05
N THR A 114 18.58 16.15 0.97
CA THR A 114 19.37 16.55 2.14
C THR A 114 20.73 17.09 1.72
N GLU A 115 21.44 16.38 0.83
CA GLU A 115 22.70 16.85 0.26
C GLU A 115 22.52 18.18 -0.48
N LEU A 116 21.53 18.24 -1.36
CA LEU A 116 21.24 19.43 -2.15
C LEU A 116 20.95 20.64 -1.25
N ASN A 117 20.13 20.48 -0.20
CA ASN A 117 19.81 21.55 0.76
C ASN A 117 21.06 22.07 1.49
N ILE A 118 22.00 21.19 1.84
CA ILE A 118 23.30 21.60 2.41
C ILE A 118 24.07 22.47 1.41
N HIS A 119 24.12 22.07 0.14
CA HIS A 119 24.75 22.87 -0.92
C HIS A 119 24.06 24.22 -1.11
N TYR A 120 22.72 24.27 -1.14
CA TYR A 120 21.97 25.52 -1.25
C TYR A 120 22.33 26.47 -0.11
N ARG A 121 22.40 25.99 1.14
CA ARG A 121 22.76 26.83 2.30
C ARG A 121 24.20 27.33 2.24
N LYS A 122 25.13 26.52 1.74
CA LYS A 122 26.56 26.81 1.74
C LYS A 122 26.99 27.76 0.62
N TYR A 123 26.36 27.69 -0.55
CA TYR A 123 26.85 28.34 -1.77
C TYR A 123 25.83 29.36 -2.35
N THR A 124 25.24 30.18 -1.49
CA THR A 124 24.31 31.26 -1.89
C THR A 124 25.00 32.53 -2.39
N SER A 125 26.31 32.71 -2.17
CA SER A 125 27.07 33.88 -2.66
C SER A 125 27.49 33.72 -4.13
N ASN A 126 27.55 34.84 -4.86
CA ASN A 126 27.84 34.87 -6.31
C ASN A 126 29.16 34.20 -6.73
N SER A 127 30.13 34.03 -5.82
CA SER A 127 31.44 33.43 -6.13
C SER A 127 31.42 31.91 -6.27
N ASP A 128 30.46 31.21 -5.67
CA ASP A 128 30.43 29.73 -5.62
C ASP A 128 29.21 29.12 -6.34
N SER A 129 28.52 29.93 -7.14
CA SER A 129 27.28 29.54 -7.79
C SER A 129 27.46 28.34 -8.75
N ASP A 130 28.60 28.24 -9.44
CA ASP A 130 28.94 27.15 -10.35
C ASP A 130 29.00 25.78 -9.67
N ILE A 131 29.42 25.72 -8.40
CA ILE A 131 29.47 24.46 -7.63
C ILE A 131 28.04 23.98 -7.37
N LEU A 132 27.15 24.88 -6.96
CA LEU A 132 25.74 24.58 -6.74
C LEU A 132 25.06 24.16 -8.05
N PHE A 133 25.34 24.84 -9.17
CA PHE A 133 24.79 24.49 -10.47
C PHE A 133 25.22 23.11 -10.95
N ASN A 134 26.50 22.78 -10.82
CA ASN A 134 27.00 21.46 -11.19
C ASN A 134 26.36 20.36 -10.33
N LYS A 135 26.18 20.59 -9.03
CA LYS A 135 25.47 19.64 -8.14
C LYS A 135 24.01 19.44 -8.57
N ILE A 136 23.26 20.53 -8.79
CA ILE A 136 21.87 20.47 -9.28
C ILE A 136 21.79 19.73 -10.62
N LYS A 137 22.72 20.00 -11.54
CA LYS A 137 22.76 19.39 -12.88
C LYS A 137 22.99 17.88 -12.82
N CYS A 138 23.78 17.39 -11.86
CA CYS A 138 23.97 15.96 -11.62
C CYS A 138 22.74 15.35 -10.94
N ASP A 139 22.27 15.97 -9.86
CA ASP A 139 21.21 15.41 -9.01
C ASP A 139 19.85 15.35 -9.72
N ARG A 140 19.54 16.31 -10.62
CA ARG A 140 18.28 16.30 -11.40
C ARG A 140 18.07 15.03 -12.22
N VAL A 141 19.15 14.45 -12.77
CA VAL A 141 19.09 13.21 -13.55
C VAL A 141 18.74 12.04 -12.65
N ALA A 142 19.39 11.96 -11.48
CA ALA A 142 19.11 10.93 -10.49
C ALA A 142 17.66 11.04 -9.97
N ILE A 143 17.19 12.26 -9.66
CA ILE A 143 15.82 12.52 -9.21
C ILE A 143 14.81 12.03 -10.24
N HIS A 144 14.97 12.42 -11.51
CA HIS A 144 14.09 12.00 -12.60
C HIS A 144 14.04 10.47 -12.74
N GLN A 145 15.18 9.79 -12.66
CA GLN A 145 15.24 8.34 -12.69
C GLN A 145 14.47 7.69 -11.53
N LYS A 146 14.59 8.21 -10.31
CA LYS A 146 13.84 7.67 -9.14
C LYS A 146 12.34 7.86 -9.30
N ILE A 147 11.91 9.02 -9.81
CA ILE A 147 10.49 9.28 -10.11
C ILE A 147 9.95 8.31 -11.16
N LYS A 148 10.72 8.04 -12.22
CA LYS A 148 10.37 7.03 -13.22
C LYS A 148 10.24 5.63 -12.62
N MET A 149 11.10 5.26 -11.68
CA MET A 149 10.98 3.98 -10.98
C MET A 149 9.73 3.90 -10.10
N ILE A 150 9.36 5.00 -9.43
CA ILE A 150 8.08 5.08 -8.68
C ILE A 150 6.88 4.87 -9.61
N LEU A 151 6.86 5.49 -10.80
CA LEU A 151 5.81 5.27 -11.80
C LEU A 151 5.71 3.80 -12.24
N ILE A 152 6.84 3.15 -12.48
CA ILE A 152 6.89 1.72 -12.83
C ILE A 152 6.33 0.87 -11.69
N SER A 153 6.67 1.18 -10.44
CA SER A 153 6.15 0.46 -9.27
C SER A 153 4.65 0.70 -9.06
N LEU A 154 4.12 1.89 -9.38
CA LEU A 154 2.68 2.17 -9.39
C LEU A 154 1.93 1.27 -10.38
N GLU A 155 2.45 1.08 -11.60
CA GLU A 155 1.84 0.16 -12.58
C GLU A 155 1.79 -1.28 -12.07
N LYS A 156 2.88 -1.77 -11.46
CA LYS A 156 2.95 -3.12 -10.91
C LYS A 156 1.90 -3.38 -9.82
N ILE A 157 1.56 -2.36 -9.01
CA ILE A 157 0.61 -2.49 -7.91
C ILE A 157 -0.85 -2.24 -8.31
N LYS A 158 -1.12 -1.81 -9.55
CA LYS A 158 -2.46 -1.44 -10.05
C LYS A 158 -3.54 -2.48 -9.77
N GLN A 159 -3.22 -3.77 -9.95
CA GLN A 159 -4.17 -4.85 -9.70
C GLN A 159 -4.48 -5.06 -8.20
N ASN A 160 -3.53 -4.73 -7.33
CA ASN A 160 -3.65 -4.95 -5.88
C ASN A 160 -4.15 -3.69 -5.13
N ALA A 161 -3.90 -2.50 -5.67
CA ALA A 161 -4.26 -1.21 -5.09
C ALA A 161 -4.67 -0.19 -6.18
N ASN A 162 -5.79 -0.47 -6.86
CA ASN A 162 -6.28 0.32 -7.98
C ASN A 162 -6.68 1.75 -7.59
N LYS A 163 -7.25 1.96 -6.39
CA LYS A 163 -7.64 3.32 -5.96
C LYS A 163 -6.41 4.20 -5.77
N SER A 164 -5.38 3.66 -5.12
CA SER A 164 -4.09 4.33 -4.92
C SER A 164 -3.46 4.63 -6.28
N TYR A 165 -3.38 3.64 -7.18
CA TYR A 165 -2.91 3.86 -8.55
C TYR A 165 -3.61 5.04 -9.23
N ASN A 166 -4.94 5.08 -9.21
CA ASN A 166 -5.72 6.15 -9.85
C ASN A 166 -5.54 7.53 -9.22
N ILE A 167 -5.21 7.60 -7.92
CA ILE A 167 -4.91 8.86 -7.23
C ILE A 167 -3.56 9.42 -7.69
N TYR A 168 -2.54 8.57 -7.81
CA TYR A 168 -1.16 9.03 -7.97
C TYR A 168 -0.63 9.06 -9.40
N TYR A 169 -1.04 8.11 -10.24
CA TYR A 169 -0.31 7.83 -11.49
C TYR A 169 -0.22 9.03 -12.43
N LYS A 170 -1.35 9.66 -12.75
CA LYS A 170 -1.40 10.81 -13.67
C LYS A 170 -0.66 12.04 -13.13
N ASN A 171 -0.75 12.26 -11.82
CA ASN A 171 -0.06 13.35 -11.15
C ASN A 171 1.46 13.14 -11.18
N MET A 172 1.91 11.92 -10.94
CA MET A 172 3.32 11.54 -11.01
C MET A 172 3.86 11.57 -12.45
N GLU A 173 3.05 11.23 -13.44
CA GLU A 173 3.40 11.38 -14.87
C GLU A 173 3.61 12.86 -15.22
N THR A 174 2.79 13.76 -14.68
CA THR A 174 2.96 15.21 -14.85
C THR A 174 4.26 15.70 -14.19
N VAL A 175 4.60 15.19 -13.00
CA VAL A 175 5.87 15.45 -12.31
C VAL A 175 7.07 14.99 -13.13
N GLU A 176 7.01 13.77 -13.67
CA GLU A 176 8.08 13.18 -14.47
C GLU A 176 8.35 13.99 -15.74
N ASN A 177 7.30 14.35 -16.49
CA ASN A 177 7.40 15.20 -17.67
C ASN A 177 8.03 16.57 -17.36
N CYS A 178 7.68 17.18 -16.22
CA CYS A 178 8.28 18.44 -15.80
C CYS A 178 9.76 18.30 -15.45
N LEU A 179 10.15 17.20 -14.79
CA LEU A 179 11.55 16.90 -14.48
C LEU A 179 12.36 16.60 -15.76
N GLU A 180 11.75 15.96 -16.76
CA GLU A 180 12.39 15.78 -18.06
C GLU A 180 12.69 17.12 -18.75
N LYS A 181 11.75 18.08 -18.72
CA LYS A 181 12.00 19.45 -19.20
C LYS A 181 13.16 20.12 -18.45
N ILE A 182 13.21 19.97 -17.13
CA ILE A 182 14.32 20.49 -16.30
C ILE A 182 15.65 19.83 -16.70
N ASN A 183 15.67 18.52 -16.96
CA ASN A 183 16.85 17.80 -17.43
C ASN A 183 17.36 18.32 -18.78
N ASN A 184 16.44 18.71 -19.66
CA ASN A 184 16.75 19.25 -20.98
C ASN A 184 17.09 20.75 -20.97
N CYS A 185 16.81 21.46 -19.87
CA CYS A 185 17.17 22.86 -19.72
C CYS A 185 18.70 23.01 -19.50
N ARG A 186 19.37 23.77 -20.37
CA ARG A 186 20.83 24.01 -20.26
C ARG A 186 21.18 24.99 -19.14
N ASN A 187 20.31 25.96 -18.87
CA ASN A 187 20.56 27.01 -17.90
C ASN A 187 19.90 26.69 -16.55
N ALA A 188 20.70 26.22 -15.59
CA ALA A 188 20.19 25.86 -14.28
C ALA A 188 19.74 27.05 -13.41
N TYR A 189 20.14 28.28 -13.76
CA TYR A 189 19.68 29.50 -13.09
C TYR A 189 18.16 29.68 -13.18
N GLU A 190 17.53 29.22 -14.25
CA GLU A 190 16.09 29.44 -14.51
C GLU A 190 15.19 28.75 -13.50
N TYR A 191 15.63 27.62 -12.98
CA TYR A 191 14.83 26.78 -12.08
C TYR A 191 15.44 26.61 -10.69
N ARG A 192 16.67 27.08 -10.46
CA ARG A 192 17.40 26.93 -9.18
C ARG A 192 16.54 27.32 -7.99
N ASP A 193 16.00 28.54 -8.00
CA ASP A 193 15.36 29.10 -6.81
C ASP A 193 14.07 28.36 -6.41
N TYR A 194 13.48 27.57 -7.31
CA TYR A 194 12.29 26.75 -7.04
C TYR A 194 12.60 25.27 -6.87
N PHE A 195 13.75 24.80 -7.35
CA PHE A 195 14.03 23.38 -7.50
C PHE A 195 14.03 22.64 -6.16
N LEU A 196 14.57 23.27 -5.11
CA LEU A 196 14.62 22.69 -3.78
C LEU A 196 13.21 22.52 -3.18
N ASP A 197 12.37 23.54 -3.28
CA ASP A 197 10.98 23.48 -2.80
C ASP A 197 10.14 22.51 -3.62
N TYR A 198 10.31 22.50 -4.94
CA TYR A 198 9.67 21.54 -5.82
C TYR A 198 10.00 20.09 -5.41
N LEU A 199 11.29 19.79 -5.19
CA LEU A 199 11.75 18.48 -4.74
C LEU A 199 11.18 18.11 -3.38
N LYS A 200 11.13 19.05 -2.43
CA LYS A 200 10.52 18.85 -1.10
C LYS A 200 9.07 18.40 -1.21
N TYR A 201 8.26 19.10 -2.01
CA TYR A 201 6.85 18.75 -2.16
C TYR A 201 6.65 17.43 -2.90
N ILE A 202 7.46 17.13 -3.93
CA ILE A 202 7.45 15.81 -4.59
C ILE A 202 7.74 14.70 -3.58
N ILE A 203 8.75 14.86 -2.72
CA ILE A 203 9.11 13.85 -1.70
C ILE A 203 7.97 13.66 -0.71
N ASN A 204 7.36 14.76 -0.24
CA ASN A 204 6.21 14.69 0.66
C ASN A 204 5.04 13.95 0.00
N TYR A 205 4.76 14.24 -1.27
CA TYR A 205 3.73 13.55 -2.03
C TYR A 205 4.04 12.06 -2.20
N CYS A 206 5.26 11.71 -2.60
CA CYS A 206 5.68 10.33 -2.75
C CYS A 206 5.59 9.55 -1.43
N ALA A 207 5.90 10.18 -0.29
CA ALA A 207 5.80 9.55 1.04
C ALA A 207 4.36 9.14 1.41
N THR A 208 3.34 9.71 0.78
CA THR A 208 1.93 9.31 0.99
C THR A 208 1.53 8.07 0.19
N ILE A 209 2.30 7.69 -0.84
CA ILE A 209 2.01 6.54 -1.71
C ILE A 209 1.99 5.22 -0.93
N PRO A 210 3.05 4.83 -0.18
CA PRO A 210 3.05 3.58 0.59
C PRO A 210 1.89 3.48 1.58
N ILE A 211 1.60 4.59 2.26
CA ILE A 211 0.55 4.68 3.28
C ILE A 211 -0.82 4.43 2.64
N SER A 212 -1.06 5.04 1.48
CA SER A 212 -2.33 4.89 0.75
C SER A 212 -2.54 3.46 0.25
N ILE A 213 -1.48 2.85 -0.31
CA ILE A 213 -1.49 1.46 -0.75
C ILE A 213 -1.81 0.53 0.42
N TYR A 214 -1.15 0.74 1.56
CA TYR A 214 -1.41 -0.04 2.78
C TYR A 214 -2.84 0.13 3.29
N TYR A 215 -3.37 1.36 3.31
CA TYR A 215 -4.75 1.61 3.72
C TYR A 215 -5.77 0.96 2.79
N GLU A 216 -5.58 1.04 1.48
CA GLU A 216 -6.46 0.36 0.52
C GLU A 216 -6.42 -1.16 0.66
N ALA A 217 -5.22 -1.73 0.85
CA ALA A 217 -5.06 -3.16 1.08
C ALA A 217 -5.72 -3.60 2.40
N SER A 218 -5.68 -2.74 3.41
CA SER A 218 -6.30 -2.97 4.71
C SER A 218 -7.81 -2.68 4.75
N GLY A 219 -8.40 -2.16 3.68
CA GLY A 219 -9.81 -1.75 3.63
C GLY A 219 -10.12 -0.46 4.39
N ASN A 220 -9.09 0.32 4.74
CA ASN A 220 -9.22 1.62 5.40
C ASN A 220 -9.46 2.73 4.36
N LYS A 221 -10.01 3.85 4.81
CA LYS A 221 -10.23 5.04 3.96
C LYS A 221 -8.88 5.71 3.65
N ILE A 222 -8.70 6.14 2.40
CA ILE A 222 -7.57 6.97 1.98
C ILE A 222 -7.97 8.45 2.14
N GLU A 223 -7.11 9.24 2.80
CA GLU A 223 -7.31 10.68 3.01
C GLU A 223 -6.94 11.49 1.76
N LYS A 224 -7.77 11.38 0.73
CA LYS A 224 -7.52 12.01 -0.58
C LYS A 224 -7.32 13.53 -0.51
N GLU A 225 -8.05 14.23 0.36
CA GLU A 225 -7.95 15.69 0.48
C GLU A 225 -6.56 16.17 0.91
N SER A 226 -5.92 15.45 1.83
CA SER A 226 -4.55 15.73 2.28
C SER A 226 -3.55 15.53 1.13
N ILE A 227 -3.71 14.42 0.40
CA ILE A 227 -2.87 14.08 -0.76
C ILE A 227 -3.01 15.15 -1.87
N ASP A 228 -4.25 15.52 -2.20
CA ASP A 228 -4.54 16.54 -3.22
C ASP A 228 -3.99 17.92 -2.81
N SER A 229 -4.03 18.25 -1.51
CA SER A 229 -3.43 19.49 -1.01
C SER A 229 -1.93 19.56 -1.23
N ILE A 230 -1.20 18.46 -1.04
CA ILE A 230 0.24 18.41 -1.31
C ILE A 230 0.50 18.58 -2.82
N TYR A 231 -0.31 17.92 -3.67
CA TYR A 231 -0.15 18.01 -5.11
C TYR A 231 -0.41 19.42 -5.66
N LYS A 232 -1.33 20.18 -5.08
CA LYS A 232 -1.57 21.58 -5.48
C LYS A 232 -0.33 22.46 -5.34
N GLU A 233 0.48 22.25 -4.30
CA GLU A 233 1.76 22.97 -4.15
C GLU A 233 2.78 22.58 -5.23
N ILE A 234 2.80 21.29 -5.61
CA ILE A 234 3.61 20.80 -6.75
C ILE A 234 3.15 21.50 -8.03
N GLU A 235 1.86 21.46 -8.34
CA GLU A 235 1.27 22.03 -9.56
C GLU A 235 1.56 23.54 -9.68
N LYS A 236 1.44 24.28 -8.57
CA LYS A 236 1.78 25.70 -8.51
C LYS A 236 3.22 25.96 -8.95
N ILE A 237 4.18 25.24 -8.36
CA ILE A 237 5.61 25.41 -8.69
C ILE A 237 5.89 24.95 -10.14
N GLN A 238 5.23 23.90 -10.62
CA GLN A 238 5.36 23.46 -12.02
C GLN A 238 4.92 24.53 -13.01
N ASN A 239 3.84 25.23 -12.72
CA ASN A 239 3.36 26.32 -13.59
C ASN A 239 4.39 27.47 -13.64
N GLU A 240 4.90 27.89 -12.49
CA GLU A 240 5.95 28.92 -12.41
C GLU A 240 7.24 28.51 -13.16
N LEU A 241 7.66 27.25 -13.01
CA LEU A 241 8.81 26.68 -13.72
C LEU A 241 8.59 26.63 -15.24
N ASN A 242 7.42 26.20 -15.69
CA ASN A 242 7.11 26.10 -17.11
C ASN A 242 7.08 27.49 -17.78
N GLU A 243 6.54 28.51 -17.11
CA GLU A 243 6.54 29.89 -17.62
C GLU A 243 7.97 30.42 -17.80
N LYS A 244 8.84 30.24 -16.80
CA LYS A 244 10.25 30.64 -16.89
C LYS A 244 11.00 29.92 -18.00
N ILE A 245 10.87 28.60 -18.08
CA ILE A 245 11.54 27.80 -19.11
C ILE A 245 11.06 28.19 -20.51
N GLN A 246 9.76 28.42 -20.73
CA GLN A 246 9.21 28.83 -22.03
C GLN A 246 9.66 30.23 -22.45
N SER A 247 9.79 31.17 -21.50
CA SER A 247 10.25 32.53 -21.79
C SER A 247 11.65 32.56 -22.42
N PHE A 248 12.49 31.57 -22.09
CA PHE A 248 13.87 31.47 -22.58
C PHE A 248 13.99 30.94 -24.01
N TYR A 249 13.04 30.12 -24.47
CA TYR A 249 13.02 29.63 -25.86
C TYR A 249 12.44 30.64 -26.86
N LYS A 250 11.92 31.77 -26.39
CA LYS A 250 11.38 32.86 -27.22
C LYS A 250 12.38 33.99 -27.48
N ASN A 251 13.55 33.96 -26.83
CA ASN A 251 14.65 34.90 -27.03
C ASN A 251 15.83 34.19 -27.72
#